data_AF-A0A2K2VX82-F1
#
_entry.id   AF-A0A2K2VX82-F1
#
_cell.length_a   1.000
_cell.length_b   1.000
_cell.length_c   1.000
_cell.angle_alpha   90.00
_cell.angle_beta   90.00
_cell.angle_gamma   90.00
#
_symmetry.space_group_name_H-M   'P 1'
#
loop_
_entity.id
_entity.type
_entity.pdbx_description
1 polymer ?
#
loop_
_entity_poly.entity_id
_entity_poly.type
_entity_poly.pdbx_seq_one_letter_code
_entity_poly.pdbx_strand_id
1 'polypeptide(L)'
;MKQKVDVLEPLKASLLTLDWEISPETIGKFEKELVGLKEKLPKDPYSKKLIELSLPICNYLRVRKGSASPASMQFLHAATRTLHYLRQRRQPAVAERKKAIKNLIGKFGDLMADVKKINMVVAKATAAPKQKVPAKKPAVRTIRRQSPTDVVLKIIKRHNKGIDIPTLKKITGLPDNSIRSILYRAGKEGKIKRISRGVYASA
;
A
#
# COMPACT_ATOMS: atom_id res chain seq x y z
N MET A 1 -28.90 -22.87 21.17
CA MET A 1 -28.68 -21.40 21.17
C MET A 1 -28.01 -21.02 19.86
N LYS A 2 -28.75 -20.44 18.90
CA LYS A 2 -28.16 -19.96 17.64
C LYS A 2 -27.35 -18.71 17.93
N GLN A 3 -26.01 -18.80 17.92
CA GLN A 3 -25.15 -17.62 17.84
C GLN A 3 -25.62 -16.83 16.62
N LYS A 4 -26.28 -15.69 16.85
CA LYS A 4 -26.57 -14.72 15.79
C LYS A 4 -25.19 -14.23 15.38
N VAL A 5 -24.60 -14.82 14.34
CA VAL A 5 -23.29 -14.42 13.81
C VAL A 5 -23.38 -12.92 13.60
N ASP A 6 -22.67 -12.16 14.44
CA ASP A 6 -22.73 -10.71 14.40
C ASP A 6 -22.22 -10.32 13.01
N VAL A 7 -23.01 -9.55 12.25
CA VAL A 7 -22.70 -9.21 10.85
C VAL A 7 -21.35 -8.47 10.74
N LEU A 8 -20.83 -8.00 11.88
CA LEU A 8 -19.55 -7.33 12.07
C LEU A 8 -18.36 -8.26 12.35
N GLU A 9 -18.57 -9.54 12.68
CA GLU A 9 -17.48 -10.51 12.90
C GLU A 9 -16.52 -10.65 11.73
N PRO A 10 -16.97 -10.84 10.47
CA PRO A 10 -16.05 -10.93 9.34
C PRO A 10 -15.25 -9.64 9.12
N LEU A 11 -15.86 -8.47 9.41
CA LEU A 11 -15.16 -7.18 9.36
C LEU A 11 -14.08 -7.08 10.45
N LYS A 12 -14.39 -7.50 11.68
CA LYS A 12 -13.43 -7.52 12.80
C LYS A 12 -12.28 -8.50 12.51
N ALA A 13 -12.58 -9.68 11.98
CA ALA A 13 -11.57 -10.65 11.58
C ALA A 13 -10.67 -10.09 10.48
N SER A 14 -11.25 -9.47 9.45
CA SER A 14 -10.48 -8.84 8.39
C SER A 14 -9.66 -7.64 8.87
N LEU A 15 -10.12 -6.91 9.88
CA LEU A 15 -9.34 -5.83 10.50
C LEU A 15 -8.15 -6.38 11.29
N LEU A 16 -8.35 -7.48 12.03
CA LEU A 16 -7.28 -8.13 12.76
C LEU A 16 -6.18 -8.60 11.80
N THR A 17 -6.54 -9.26 10.70
CA THR A 17 -5.58 -9.68 9.66
C THR A 17 -4.84 -8.48 9.05
N LEU A 18 -5.51 -7.33 8.92
CA LEU A 18 -4.91 -6.09 8.42
C LEU A 18 -3.87 -5.52 9.40
N ASP A 19 -4.04 -5.70 10.72
CA ASP A 19 -3.05 -5.29 11.73
C ASP A 19 -1.75 -6.07 11.61
N TRP A 20 -1.84 -7.36 11.26
CA TRP A 20 -0.67 -8.24 11.14
C TRP A 20 0.00 -8.13 9.77
N GLU A 21 -0.75 -7.88 8.71
CA GLU A 21 -0.22 -7.79 7.35
C GLU A 21 -0.87 -6.65 6.56
N ILE A 22 -0.20 -5.50 6.47
CA ILE A 22 -0.65 -4.38 5.62
C ILE A 22 -0.22 -4.66 4.17
N SER A 23 -1.04 -5.43 3.45
CA SER A 23 -0.83 -5.78 2.05
C SER A 23 -2.02 -5.35 1.17
N PRO A 24 -1.82 -5.15 -0.15
CA PRO A 24 -2.92 -4.76 -1.05
C PRO A 24 -4.10 -5.75 -1.03
N GLU A 25 -3.80 -7.01 -0.76
CA GLU A 25 -4.77 -8.11 -0.71
C GLU A 25 -5.60 -8.08 0.57
N THR A 26 -4.97 -7.89 1.73
CA THR A 26 -5.68 -7.77 3.02
C THR A 26 -6.52 -6.50 3.08
N ILE A 27 -6.01 -5.38 2.52
CA ILE A 27 -6.78 -4.15 2.37
C ILE A 27 -7.98 -4.36 1.44
N GLY A 28 -7.79 -5.09 0.33
CA GLY A 28 -8.87 -5.42 -0.60
C GLY A 28 -9.95 -6.31 0.02
N LYS A 29 -9.57 -7.28 0.85
CA LYS A 29 -10.53 -8.11 1.62
C LYS A 29 -11.34 -7.25 2.60
N PHE A 30 -10.66 -6.39 3.36
CA PHE A 30 -11.32 -5.49 4.31
C PHE A 30 -12.28 -4.50 3.63
N GLU A 31 -11.87 -3.92 2.50
CA GLU A 31 -12.72 -3.02 1.71
C GLU A 31 -13.96 -3.74 1.14
N LYS A 32 -13.80 -4.97 0.64
CA LYS A 32 -14.94 -5.78 0.19
C LYS A 32 -15.92 -6.05 1.32
N GLU A 33 -15.44 -6.36 2.52
CA GLU A 33 -16.29 -6.54 3.71
C GLU A 33 -17.01 -5.23 4.10
N LEU A 34 -16.32 -4.08 4.06
CA LEU A 34 -16.93 -2.76 4.29
C LEU A 34 -18.03 -2.43 3.29
N VAL A 35 -17.80 -2.72 2.00
CA VAL A 35 -18.79 -2.50 0.94
C VAL A 35 -19.96 -3.47 1.08
N GLY A 36 -19.70 -4.75 1.35
CA GLY A 36 -20.75 -5.75 1.59
C GLY A 36 -21.59 -5.44 2.84
N LEU A 37 -21.00 -4.79 3.84
CA LEU A 37 -21.71 -4.27 5.00
C LEU A 37 -22.70 -3.17 4.64
N LYS A 38 -22.40 -2.32 3.64
CA LYS A 38 -23.32 -1.27 3.17
C LYS A 38 -24.64 -1.84 2.68
N GLU A 39 -24.64 -3.05 2.11
CA GLU A 39 -25.83 -3.74 1.61
C GLU A 39 -26.58 -4.50 2.72
N LYS A 40 -25.85 -5.05 3.69
CA LYS A 40 -26.41 -5.84 4.80
C LYS A 40 -26.89 -5.00 5.99
N LEU A 41 -26.53 -3.72 6.04
CA LEU A 41 -26.96 -2.79 7.10
C LEU A 41 -28.27 -2.09 6.70
N PRO A 42 -29.21 -1.90 7.66
CA PRO A 42 -30.35 -0.99 7.43
C PRO A 42 -29.83 0.41 7.08
N LYS A 43 -30.62 1.20 6.34
CA LYS A 43 -30.34 2.60 5.90
C LYS A 43 -30.22 3.59 7.08
N ASP A 44 -29.39 3.29 8.07
CA ASP A 44 -28.99 4.24 9.10
C ASP A 44 -27.95 5.20 8.48
N PRO A 45 -28.25 6.50 8.35
CA PRO A 45 -27.32 7.48 7.78
C PRO A 45 -25.96 7.48 8.49
N TYR A 46 -25.95 7.13 9.77
CA TYR A 46 -24.76 7.11 10.61
C TYR A 46 -23.77 5.99 10.24
N SER A 47 -24.27 4.78 10.05
CA SER A 47 -23.46 3.63 9.64
C SER A 47 -22.90 3.82 8.23
N LYS A 48 -23.71 4.37 7.32
CA LYS A 48 -23.29 4.71 5.96
C LYS A 48 -22.15 5.74 5.96
N LYS A 49 -22.29 6.80 6.76
CA LYS A 49 -21.25 7.85 6.84
C LYS A 49 -19.93 7.31 7.36
N LEU A 50 -20.00 6.39 8.32
CA LEU A 50 -18.81 5.78 8.90
C LEU A 50 -18.08 4.89 7.88
N ILE A 51 -18.82 4.11 7.09
CA ILE A 51 -18.23 3.34 5.97
C ILE A 51 -17.59 4.30 4.95
N GLU A 52 -18.26 5.37 4.56
CA GLU A 52 -17.72 6.37 3.62
C GLU A 52 -16.42 7.01 4.12
N LEU A 53 -16.25 7.22 5.42
CA LEU A 53 -15.02 7.75 6.00
C LEU A 53 -13.88 6.72 6.03
N SER A 54 -14.19 5.42 6.12
CA SER A 54 -13.19 4.35 6.17
C SER A 54 -12.58 4.00 4.81
N LEU A 55 -13.31 4.21 3.70
CA LEU A 55 -12.85 3.88 2.35
C LEU A 55 -11.60 4.69 1.91
N PRO A 56 -11.55 6.03 2.08
CA PRO A 56 -10.35 6.81 1.76
C PRO A 56 -9.11 6.34 2.53
N ILE A 57 -9.28 5.85 3.75
CA ILE A 57 -8.19 5.36 4.59
C ILE A 57 -7.65 4.04 4.05
N CYS A 58 -8.54 3.15 3.58
CA CYS A 58 -8.12 1.93 2.90
C CYS A 58 -7.28 2.25 1.65
N ASN A 59 -7.69 3.25 0.87
CA ASN A 59 -6.90 3.71 -0.28
C ASN A 59 -5.55 4.31 0.15
N TYR A 60 -5.52 5.11 1.21
CA TYR A 60 -4.29 5.64 1.78
C TYR A 60 -3.33 4.53 2.25
N LEU A 61 -3.85 3.51 2.93
CA LEU A 61 -3.11 2.33 3.35
C LEU A 61 -2.53 1.56 2.15
N ARG A 62 -3.23 1.50 1.00
CA ARG A 62 -2.68 0.87 -0.22
C ARG A 62 -1.47 1.59 -0.75
N VAL A 63 -1.50 2.92 -0.75
CA VAL A 63 -0.42 3.76 -1.28
C VAL A 63 0.81 3.70 -0.36
N ARG A 64 0.59 3.67 0.96
CA ARG A 64 1.65 3.77 1.96
C ARG A 64 2.12 2.45 2.57
N LYS A 65 1.33 1.37 2.48
CA LYS A 65 1.61 0.02 2.97
C LYS A 65 2.20 0.06 4.40
N GLY A 66 3.32 -0.62 4.64
CA GLY A 66 4.00 -0.66 5.95
C GLY A 66 4.58 0.67 6.45
N SER A 67 4.49 1.76 5.68
CA SER A 67 4.84 3.12 6.13
C SER A 67 3.61 3.99 6.39
N ALA A 68 2.43 3.39 6.48
CA ALA A 68 1.21 4.09 6.85
C ALA A 68 1.27 4.55 8.32
N SER A 69 0.65 5.70 8.59
CA SER A 69 0.57 6.22 9.96
C SER A 69 -0.15 5.21 10.86
N PRO A 70 0.37 4.92 12.08
CA PRO A 70 -0.34 4.12 13.08
C PRO A 70 -1.75 4.63 13.37
N ALA A 71 -1.97 5.95 13.20
CA ALA A 71 -3.28 6.57 13.34
C ALA A 71 -4.32 6.02 12.35
N SER A 72 -3.90 5.55 11.16
CA SER A 72 -4.82 4.99 10.15
C SER A 72 -5.42 3.67 10.62
N MET A 73 -4.61 2.81 11.23
CA MET A 73 -5.08 1.57 11.83
C MET A 73 -5.95 1.84 13.05
N GLN A 74 -5.54 2.76 13.92
CA GLN A 74 -6.33 3.19 15.09
C GLN A 74 -7.70 3.75 14.69
N PHE A 75 -7.78 4.48 13.58
CA PHE A 75 -9.05 4.96 13.06
C PHE A 75 -9.96 3.81 12.65
N LEU A 76 -9.43 2.81 11.92
CA LEU A 76 -10.23 1.66 11.49
C LEU A 76 -10.78 0.87 12.69
N HIS A 77 -9.98 0.67 13.74
CA HIS A 77 -10.44 0.11 15.02
C HIS A 77 -11.52 0.95 15.70
N ALA A 78 -11.35 2.28 15.72
CA ALA A 78 -12.36 3.17 16.27
C ALA A 78 -13.67 3.13 15.47
N ALA A 79 -13.56 2.99 14.14
CA ALA A 79 -14.69 2.90 13.22
C ALA A 79 -15.48 1.60 13.46
N THR A 80 -14.80 0.44 13.52
CA THR A 80 -15.44 -0.86 13.80
C THR A 80 -16.05 -0.92 15.21
N ARG A 81 -15.37 -0.35 16.22
CA ARG A 81 -15.91 -0.24 17.58
C ARG A 81 -17.17 0.62 17.63
N THR A 82 -17.18 1.74 16.91
CA THR A 82 -18.34 2.62 16.84
C THR A 82 -19.50 1.97 16.11
N LEU A 83 -19.26 1.26 15.00
CA LEU A 83 -20.30 0.46 14.33
C LEU A 83 -20.91 -0.59 15.27
N HIS A 84 -20.09 -1.24 16.09
CA HIS A 84 -20.57 -2.17 17.09
C HIS A 84 -21.41 -1.47 18.17
N TYR A 85 -20.95 -0.32 18.68
CA TYR A 85 -21.70 0.50 19.66
C TYR A 85 -23.06 0.99 19.13
N LEU A 86 -23.13 1.42 17.87
CA LEU A 86 -24.37 1.87 17.23
C LEU A 86 -25.41 0.74 17.08
N ARG A 87 -24.97 -0.53 17.05
CA ARG A 87 -25.81 -1.72 16.86
C ARG A 87 -26.10 -2.50 18.15
N GLN A 88 -25.60 -2.07 19.30
CA GLN A 88 -25.91 -2.72 20.57
C GLN A 88 -27.43 -2.75 20.81
N ARG A 89 -27.92 -3.83 21.42
CA ARG A 89 -29.36 -4.06 21.69
C ARG A 89 -30.02 -2.86 22.39
N ARG A 90 -29.28 -2.18 23.26
CA ARG A 90 -29.64 -0.87 23.79
C ARG A 90 -29.05 0.19 22.87
N GLN A 91 -29.82 0.53 21.85
CA GLN A 91 -29.45 1.51 20.85
C GLN A 91 -29.14 2.85 21.56
N PRO A 92 -27.93 3.42 21.41
CA PRO A 92 -27.59 4.68 22.05
C PRO A 92 -28.50 5.80 21.52
N ALA A 93 -28.74 6.81 22.35
CA ALA A 93 -29.61 7.92 21.97
C ALA A 93 -29.08 8.60 20.71
N VAL A 94 -29.96 9.19 19.88
CA VAL A 94 -29.57 9.82 18.61
C VAL A 94 -28.47 10.88 18.81
N ALA A 95 -28.49 11.59 19.94
CA ALA A 95 -27.46 12.54 20.34
C ALA A 95 -26.08 11.90 20.55
N GLU A 96 -26.02 10.73 21.18
CA GLU A 96 -24.77 9.99 21.42
C GLU A 96 -24.20 9.44 20.11
N ARG A 97 -25.06 8.96 19.20
CA ARG A 97 -24.63 8.52 17.85
C ARG A 97 -24.01 9.66 17.07
N LYS A 98 -24.67 10.82 17.08
CA LYS A 98 -24.19 12.03 16.42
C LYS A 98 -22.86 12.49 17.00
N LYS A 99 -22.70 12.43 18.33
CA LYS A 99 -21.43 12.75 19.02
C LYS A 99 -20.31 11.78 18.66
N ALA A 100 -20.59 10.47 18.64
CA ALA A 100 -19.60 9.45 18.27
C ALA A 100 -19.08 9.66 16.83
N ILE A 101 -19.97 9.97 15.89
CA ILE A 101 -19.59 10.25 14.50
C ILE A 101 -18.87 11.58 14.37
N LYS A 102 -19.30 12.63 15.08
CA LYS A 102 -18.59 13.91 15.10
C LYS A 102 -17.15 13.74 15.58
N ASN A 103 -16.94 12.92 16.61
CA ASN A 103 -15.60 12.59 17.09
C ASN A 103 -14.79 11.80 16.06
N LEU A 104 -15.40 10.86 15.34
CA LEU A 104 -14.75 10.16 14.22
C LEU A 104 -14.39 11.10 13.08
N ILE A 105 -15.27 12.03 12.71
CA ILE A 105 -14.98 13.03 11.67
C ILE A 105 -13.80 13.92 12.08
N GLY A 106 -13.72 14.32 13.36
CA GLY A 106 -12.56 15.04 13.91
C GLY A 106 -11.28 14.23 13.75
N LYS A 107 -11.27 12.98 14.25
CA LYS A 107 -10.12 12.06 14.11
C LYS A 107 -9.74 11.80 12.65
N PHE A 108 -10.71 11.75 11.75
CA PHE A 108 -10.47 11.63 10.31
C PHE A 108 -9.76 12.88 9.76
N GLY A 109 -10.21 14.08 10.16
CA GLY A 109 -9.60 15.35 9.78
C GLY A 109 -8.14 15.44 10.23
N ASP A 110 -7.88 15.12 11.50
CA ASP A 110 -6.53 15.10 12.07
C ASP A 110 -5.64 14.08 11.36
N LEU A 111 -6.18 12.88 11.12
CA LEU A 111 -5.50 11.86 10.35
C LEU A 111 -5.12 12.35 8.96
N MET A 112 -6.05 12.97 8.23
CA MET A 112 -5.79 13.49 6.89
C MET A 112 -4.78 14.65 6.91
N ALA A 113 -4.78 15.48 7.96
CA ALA A 113 -3.78 16.51 8.17
C ALA A 113 -2.38 15.90 8.40
N ASP A 114 -2.29 14.83 9.19
CA ASP A 114 -1.04 14.10 9.41
C ASP A 114 -0.60 13.36 8.16
N VAL A 115 -1.52 12.76 7.40
CA VAL A 115 -1.25 12.19 6.07
C VAL A 115 -0.66 13.27 5.15
N LYS A 116 -1.23 14.48 5.14
CA LYS A 116 -0.73 15.61 4.35
C LYS A 116 0.65 16.06 4.82
N LYS A 117 0.90 16.11 6.14
CA LYS A 117 2.22 16.42 6.71
C LYS A 117 3.23 15.34 6.35
N ILE A 118 2.91 14.06 6.47
CA ILE A 118 3.78 12.94 6.07
C ILE A 118 4.04 12.98 4.55
N ASN A 119 3.05 13.34 3.73
CA ASN A 119 3.25 13.61 2.31
C ASN A 119 4.24 14.76 2.08
N MET A 120 4.11 15.88 2.81
CA MET A 120 5.03 17.02 2.73
C MET A 120 6.43 16.71 3.27
N VAL A 121 6.57 15.98 4.36
CA VAL A 121 7.87 15.60 4.95
C VAL A 121 8.58 14.60 4.07
N VAL A 122 7.87 13.64 3.46
CA VAL A 122 8.49 12.75 2.45
C VAL A 122 8.87 13.54 1.20
N ALA A 123 8.04 14.48 0.73
CA ALA A 123 8.37 15.35 -0.39
C ALA A 123 9.57 16.28 -0.09
N LYS A 124 9.70 16.76 1.15
CA LYS A 124 10.77 17.64 1.62
C LYS A 124 12.05 16.85 1.98
N ALA A 125 11.94 15.61 2.44
CA ALA A 125 13.06 14.68 2.61
C ALA A 125 13.61 14.19 1.27
N THR A 126 12.77 14.15 0.22
CA THR A 126 13.25 14.05 -1.17
C THR A 126 13.79 15.38 -1.72
N ALA A 127 13.65 16.49 -0.99
CA ALA A 127 14.02 17.83 -1.43
C ALA A 127 14.83 18.61 -0.36
N ALA A 128 15.95 18.05 0.11
CA ALA A 128 17.24 18.76 0.38
C ALA A 128 18.24 17.87 1.18
N PRO A 129 19.56 17.89 0.91
CA PRO A 129 20.25 17.96 -0.38
C PRO A 129 20.93 16.60 -0.70
N LYS A 130 20.57 15.97 -1.82
CA LYS A 130 21.55 15.20 -2.58
C LYS A 130 22.06 16.10 -3.68
N GLN A 131 23.38 16.13 -3.83
CA GLN A 131 24.15 16.95 -4.75
C GLN A 131 23.44 17.19 -6.09
N LYS A 132 23.51 18.45 -6.53
CA LYS A 132 23.03 18.99 -7.80
C LYS A 132 23.06 17.99 -8.95
N VAL A 133 21.90 17.60 -9.45
CA VAL A 133 21.62 17.48 -10.89
C VAL A 133 20.18 17.93 -11.15
N PRO A 134 19.91 18.77 -12.17
CA PRO A 134 18.74 19.64 -12.21
C PRO A 134 17.46 18.89 -12.59
N ALA A 135 16.38 19.30 -11.94
CA ALA A 135 15.02 18.83 -12.12
C ALA A 135 14.41 19.26 -13.46
N LYS A 136 13.48 18.43 -13.98
CA LYS A 136 12.20 18.88 -14.56
C LYS A 136 11.28 17.67 -14.78
N LYS A 137 10.11 17.70 -14.12
CA LYS A 137 8.87 17.09 -14.63
C LYS A 137 8.13 18.22 -15.37
N PRO A 138 7.40 17.97 -16.46
CA PRO A 138 6.09 17.33 -16.35
C PRO A 138 5.70 16.43 -17.53
N ALA A 139 4.48 15.93 -17.48
CA ALA A 139 3.67 15.33 -18.54
C ALA A 139 3.53 13.80 -18.54
N VAL A 140 2.28 13.40 -18.33
CA VAL A 140 1.68 12.16 -18.78
C VAL A 140 2.05 11.94 -20.25
N ARG A 141 2.88 10.95 -20.52
CA ARG A 141 3.02 10.32 -21.84
C ARG A 141 3.46 8.88 -21.63
N THR A 142 2.77 7.98 -22.30
CA THR A 142 3.05 6.56 -22.48
C THR A 142 4.51 6.35 -22.88
N ILE A 143 5.39 6.13 -21.90
CA ILE A 143 6.78 5.74 -22.13
C ILE A 143 6.90 4.32 -21.61
N ARG A 144 7.12 3.38 -22.53
CA ARG A 144 7.48 1.98 -22.25
C ARG A 144 8.48 2.00 -21.08
N ARG A 145 8.03 1.62 -19.89
CA ARG A 145 8.91 1.37 -18.75
C ARG A 145 9.89 0.32 -19.25
N GLN A 146 11.14 0.71 -19.49
CA GLN A 146 12.18 -0.27 -19.78
C GLN A 146 12.08 -1.30 -18.66
N SER A 147 11.77 -2.53 -19.04
CA SER A 147 11.58 -3.61 -18.10
C SER A 147 12.86 -3.71 -17.26
N PRO A 148 12.80 -4.09 -15.97
CA PRO A 148 14.01 -4.37 -15.19
C PRO A 148 15.03 -5.23 -15.94
N THR A 149 14.54 -6.12 -16.81
CA THR A 149 15.32 -6.90 -17.79
C THR A 149 16.11 -6.03 -18.77
N ASP A 150 15.48 -5.02 -19.39
CA ASP A 150 16.10 -4.16 -20.41
C ASP A 150 17.23 -3.32 -19.82
N VAL A 151 17.08 -2.88 -18.56
CA VAL A 151 18.10 -2.12 -17.83
C VAL A 151 19.35 -2.97 -17.59
N VAL A 152 19.15 -4.21 -17.10
CA VAL A 152 20.26 -5.16 -16.85
C VAL A 152 20.95 -5.54 -18.16
N LEU A 153 20.20 -5.86 -19.21
CA LEU A 153 20.76 -6.19 -20.53
C LEU A 153 21.57 -5.03 -21.12
N LYS A 154 21.11 -3.79 -20.93
CA LYS A 154 21.82 -2.59 -21.39
C LYS A 154 23.15 -2.38 -20.66
N ILE A 155 23.21 -2.70 -19.37
CA ILE A 155 24.45 -2.59 -18.59
C ILE A 155 25.43 -3.69 -18.99
N ILE A 156 24.96 -4.92 -19.18
CA ILE A 156 25.80 -6.04 -19.66
C ILE A 156 26.39 -5.71 -21.03
N LYS A 157 25.60 -5.15 -21.95
CA LYS A 157 26.07 -4.68 -23.27
C LYS A 157 27.07 -3.53 -23.23
N ARG A 158 27.12 -2.77 -22.12
CA ARG A 158 28.11 -1.69 -21.92
C ARG A 158 29.42 -2.21 -21.33
N HIS A 159 29.38 -3.37 -20.68
CA HIS A 159 30.53 -4.01 -20.05
C HIS A 159 30.97 -5.25 -20.83
N ASN A 160 31.71 -5.01 -21.93
CA ASN A 160 32.18 -6.06 -22.85
C ASN A 160 33.19 -7.03 -22.21
N LYS A 161 33.77 -6.67 -21.06
CA LYS A 161 34.71 -7.52 -20.30
C LYS A 161 34.00 -8.52 -19.37
N GLY A 162 32.66 -8.55 -19.39
CA GLY A 162 31.86 -9.30 -18.44
C GLY A 162 31.58 -8.50 -17.17
N ILE A 163 30.45 -8.81 -16.53
CA ILE A 163 29.99 -8.13 -15.32
C ILE A 163 29.47 -9.14 -14.29
N ASP A 164 29.75 -8.83 -13.02
CA ASP A 164 29.43 -9.68 -11.89
C ASP A 164 28.09 -9.26 -11.25
N ILE A 165 27.46 -10.20 -10.56
CA ILE A 165 26.20 -9.95 -9.82
C ILE A 165 26.33 -8.81 -8.79
N PRO A 166 27.40 -8.72 -7.97
CA PRO A 166 27.56 -7.62 -7.02
C PRO A 166 27.67 -6.25 -7.69
N THR A 167 28.34 -6.19 -8.85
CA THR A 167 28.51 -4.95 -9.63
C THR A 167 27.20 -4.54 -10.29
N LEU A 168 26.46 -5.51 -10.86
CA LEU A 168 25.10 -5.28 -11.37
C LEU A 168 24.17 -4.75 -10.27
N LYS A 169 24.24 -5.29 -9.06
CA LYS A 169 23.47 -4.82 -7.90
C LYS A 169 23.80 -3.37 -7.54
N LYS A 170 25.07 -3.00 -7.52
CA LYS A 170 25.50 -1.60 -7.23
C LYS A 170 24.99 -0.61 -8.28
N ILE A 171 24.99 -0.98 -9.57
CA ILE A 171 24.60 -0.09 -10.67
C ILE A 171 23.08 -0.02 -10.82
N THR A 172 22.38 -1.14 -10.64
CA THR A 172 20.92 -1.24 -10.86
C THR A 172 20.09 -0.99 -9.61
N GLY A 173 20.65 -1.21 -8.42
CA GLY A 173 19.90 -1.20 -7.16
C GLY A 173 18.88 -2.35 -7.03
N LEU A 174 18.92 -3.35 -7.93
CA LEU A 174 17.99 -4.47 -7.91
C LEU A 174 18.41 -5.54 -6.89
N PRO A 175 17.45 -6.27 -6.31
CA PRO A 175 17.76 -7.37 -5.41
C PRO A 175 18.42 -8.53 -6.16
N ASP A 176 19.33 -9.23 -5.48
CA ASP A 176 20.17 -10.31 -6.00
C ASP A 176 19.34 -11.39 -6.73
N ASN A 177 18.19 -11.78 -6.15
CA ASN A 177 17.30 -12.79 -6.74
C ASN A 177 16.67 -12.35 -8.06
N SER A 178 16.31 -11.06 -8.20
CA SER A 178 15.78 -10.54 -9.45
C SER A 178 16.86 -10.50 -10.53
N ILE A 179 18.10 -10.13 -10.18
CA ILE A 179 19.23 -10.16 -11.12
C ILE A 179 19.49 -11.59 -11.60
N ARG A 180 19.52 -12.58 -10.69
CA ARG A 180 19.67 -14.00 -11.07
C ARG A 180 18.56 -14.47 -12.00
N SER A 181 17.30 -14.15 -11.72
CA SER A 181 16.17 -14.53 -12.58
C SER A 181 16.25 -13.87 -13.96
N ILE A 182 16.71 -12.62 -14.04
CA ILE A 182 16.88 -11.90 -15.31
C ILE A 182 18.03 -12.50 -16.12
N LEU A 183 19.18 -12.77 -15.48
CA LEU A 183 20.34 -13.40 -16.11
C LEU A 183 20.00 -14.80 -16.63
N TYR A 184 19.25 -15.59 -15.86
CA TYR A 184 18.80 -16.92 -16.28
C TYR A 184 17.93 -16.86 -17.54
N ARG A 185 16.93 -15.96 -17.56
CA ARG A 185 16.06 -15.75 -18.73
C ARG A 185 16.85 -15.21 -19.92
N ALA A 186 17.71 -14.23 -19.71
CA ALA A 186 18.55 -13.64 -20.75
C ALA A 186 19.56 -14.63 -21.36
N GLY A 187 20.10 -15.55 -20.54
CA GLY A 187 20.96 -16.63 -21.01
C GLY A 187 20.17 -17.66 -21.83
N LYS A 188 18.96 -18.00 -21.38
CA LYS A 188 18.04 -18.89 -22.12
C LYS A 188 17.59 -18.29 -23.46
N GLU A 189 17.39 -16.97 -23.51
CA GLU A 189 17.09 -16.21 -24.73
C GLU A 189 18.32 -15.96 -25.62
N GLY A 190 19.52 -16.41 -25.22
CA GLY A 190 20.75 -16.26 -25.99
C GLY A 190 21.29 -14.83 -26.07
N LYS A 191 20.83 -13.91 -25.21
CA LYS A 191 21.24 -12.50 -25.20
C LYS A 191 22.53 -12.24 -24.42
N ILE A 192 22.89 -13.15 -23.52
CA ILE A 192 24.10 -13.08 -22.71
C ILE A 192 24.79 -14.45 -22.68
N LYS A 193 26.11 -14.45 -22.55
CA LYS A 193 26.95 -15.63 -22.35
C LYS A 193 27.64 -15.53 -21.00
N ARG A 194 27.78 -16.69 -20.34
CA ARG A 194 28.53 -16.81 -19.09
C ARG A 194 30.00 -17.08 -19.45
N ILE A 195 30.87 -16.15 -19.12
CA ILE A 195 32.32 -16.28 -19.38
C ILE A 195 32.98 -17.12 -18.29
N SER A 196 32.61 -16.89 -17.03
CA SER A 196 33.17 -17.63 -15.89
C SER A 196 32.16 -17.73 -14.74
N ARG A 197 32.56 -18.32 -13.60
CA ARG A 197 31.65 -18.59 -12.48
C ARG A 197 31.15 -17.27 -11.87
N GLY A 198 30.00 -16.80 -12.34
CA GLY A 198 29.32 -15.60 -11.82
C GLY A 198 29.56 -14.32 -12.64
N VAL A 199 30.25 -14.44 -13.79
CA VAL A 199 30.56 -13.33 -14.70
C VAL A 199 29.82 -13.53 -16.02
N TYR A 200 29.08 -12.50 -16.44
CA TYR A 200 28.20 -12.55 -17.61
C TYR A 200 28.56 -11.44 -18.58
N ALA A 201 28.65 -11.74 -19.87
CA ALA A 201 28.83 -10.77 -20.94
C ALA A 201 27.69 -10.88 -21.95
N SER A 202 27.55 -9.87 -22.81
CA SER A 202 26.64 -9.99 -23.96
C SER A 202 27.10 -11.12 -24.87
N ALA A 203 26.13 -11.88 -25.38
CA ALA A 203 26.38 -13.02 -26.28
C ALA A 203 26.93 -12.58 -27.63
#